data_AF-A0A959R3B5-F1
#
_entry.id   AF-A0A959R3B5-F1
#
_cell.length_a   1.000
_cell.length_b   1.000
_cell.length_c   1.000
_cell.angle_alpha   90.00
_cell.angle_beta   90.00
_cell.angle_gamma   90.00
#
_symmetry.space_group_name_H-M   'P 1'
#
loop_
_entity.id
_entity.type
_entity.pdbx_description
1 polymer ?
#
loop_
_entity_poly.entity_id
_entity_poly.type
_entity_poly.pdbx_seq_one_letter_code
_entity_poly.pdbx_strand_id
1 'polypeptide(L)'
;ETALPLKDFYQSVNYKKDDSANIVDILPNQRDVAIIYKNEEPSDLYREANPDAPAKFELSVLNFLPNESLDIEQNGFYFEQNDITITGYWAWEKIGDMLPYNF
;
A
#
# COMPACT_ATOMS: atom_id res chain seq x y z
N GLU A 1 -13.57 4.82 15.95
CA GLU A 1 -13.74 3.87 14.84
C GLU A 1 -12.88 2.64 15.14
N THR A 2 -13.35 1.43 14.80
CA THR A 2 -12.63 0.17 15.12
C THR A 2 -12.16 -0.43 13.81
N ALA A 3 -10.85 -0.64 13.67
CA ALA A 3 -10.29 -1.33 12.51
C ALA A 3 -10.81 -2.78 12.48
N LEU A 4 -11.43 -3.18 11.37
CA LEU A 4 -11.92 -4.53 11.17
C LEU A 4 -10.83 -5.35 10.46
N PRO A 5 -10.27 -6.40 11.09
CA PRO A 5 -9.28 -7.23 10.43
C PRO A 5 -9.94 -7.97 9.25
N LEU A 6 -9.31 -7.88 8.08
CA LEU A 6 -9.74 -8.61 6.89
C LEU A 6 -9.43 -10.11 7.08
N LYS A 7 -10.44 -10.96 6.90
CA LYS A 7 -10.27 -12.43 6.93
C LYS A 7 -9.62 -12.96 5.66
N ASP A 8 -9.94 -12.35 4.53
CA ASP A 8 -9.40 -12.67 3.21
C ASP A 8 -9.18 -11.35 2.47
N PHE A 9 -7.91 -11.02 2.25
CA PHE A 9 -7.51 -9.78 1.58
C PHE A 9 -7.92 -9.78 0.10
N TYR A 10 -7.87 -10.93 -0.57
CA TYR A 10 -8.21 -11.02 -1.99
C TYR A 10 -9.71 -10.83 -2.24
N GLN A 11 -10.56 -11.37 -1.35
CA GLN A 11 -12.00 -11.10 -1.43
C GLN A 11 -12.34 -9.63 -1.13
N SER A 12 -11.58 -8.97 -0.28
CA SER A 12 -11.84 -7.57 0.09
C SER A 12 -11.64 -6.58 -1.05
N VAL A 13 -10.84 -6.95 -2.05
CA VAL A 13 -10.49 -6.09 -3.19
C VAL A 13 -11.23 -6.41 -4.49
N ASN A 14 -12.19 -7.33 -4.48
CA ASN A 14 -12.98 -7.74 -5.65
C ASN A 14 -12.13 -7.96 -6.92
N TYR A 15 -11.02 -8.69 -6.80
CA TYR A 15 -10.08 -8.82 -7.92
C TYR A 15 -10.64 -9.67 -9.07
N LYS A 16 -10.26 -9.32 -10.30
CA LYS A 16 -10.49 -10.08 -11.51
C LYS A 16 -9.22 -10.07 -12.35
N LYS A 17 -8.84 -11.22 -12.89
CA LYS A 17 -7.71 -11.32 -13.83
C LYS A 17 -8.22 -11.47 -15.26
N ASP A 18 -7.70 -10.67 -16.18
CA ASP A 18 -7.82 -10.93 -17.62
C ASP A 18 -6.64 -11.78 -18.07
N ASP A 19 -6.91 -13.03 -18.44
CA ASP A 19 -5.90 -13.99 -18.89
C ASP A 19 -5.27 -13.61 -20.24
N SER A 20 -5.92 -12.76 -21.04
CA SER A 20 -5.41 -12.35 -22.36
C SER A 20 -4.41 -11.19 -22.26
N ALA A 21 -4.71 -10.20 -21.42
CA ALA A 21 -3.86 -9.03 -21.20
C ALA A 21 -2.85 -9.22 -20.06
N ASN A 22 -3.02 -10.28 -19.23
CA ASN A 22 -2.26 -10.49 -18.00
C ASN A 22 -2.35 -9.32 -16.99
N ILE A 23 -3.48 -8.61 -17.01
CA ILE A 23 -3.78 -7.50 -16.11
C ILE A 23 -4.70 -8.01 -15.00
N VAL A 24 -4.44 -7.57 -13.77
CA VAL A 24 -5.33 -7.77 -12.63
C VAL A 24 -6.06 -6.47 -12.36
N ASP A 25 -7.37 -6.52 -12.46
CA ASP A 25 -8.27 -5.44 -12.07
C ASP A 25 -8.71 -5.66 -10.61
N ILE A 26 -8.67 -4.61 -9.78
CA ILE A 26 -9.19 -4.63 -8.42
C ILE A 26 -10.19 -3.49 -8.18
N LEU A 27 -11.22 -3.76 -7.38
CA LEU A 27 -12.19 -2.78 -6.92
C LEU A 27 -12.36 -2.89 -5.39
N PRO A 28 -11.54 -2.19 -4.59
CA PRO A 28 -11.58 -2.26 -3.13
C PRO A 28 -12.96 -1.95 -2.53
N ASN A 29 -13.45 -2.82 -1.64
CA ASN A 29 -14.66 -2.55 -0.87
C ASN A 29 -14.48 -1.45 0.17
N GLN A 30 -13.22 -1.16 0.53
CA GLN A 30 -12.83 -0.17 1.52
C GLN A 30 -11.90 0.84 0.86
N ARG A 31 -12.23 2.12 1.03
CA ARG A 31 -11.41 3.22 0.53
C ARG A 31 -10.10 3.36 1.31
N ASP A 32 -10.18 3.21 2.63
CA ASP A 32 -9.08 3.43 3.55
C ASP A 32 -8.63 2.08 4.13
N VAL A 33 -7.42 1.66 3.79
CA VAL A 33 -6.83 0.39 4.23
C VAL A 33 -5.55 0.65 4.99
N ALA A 34 -5.47 0.18 6.23
CA ALA A 34 -4.25 0.19 7.02
C ALA A 34 -3.50 -1.14 6.86
N ILE A 35 -2.23 -1.06 6.48
CA ILE A 35 -1.31 -2.18 6.43
C ILE A 35 -0.42 -2.09 7.66
N ILE A 36 -0.47 -3.14 8.49
CA ILE A 36 0.35 -3.27 9.69
C ILE A 36 1.27 -4.46 9.47
N TYR A 37 2.57 -4.20 9.37
CA TYR A 37 3.56 -5.26 9.35
C TYR A 37 4.17 -5.43 10.74
N LYS A 38 3.86 -6.57 11.38
CA LYS A 38 4.14 -6.80 12.81
C LYS A 38 5.47 -7.51 13.09
N ASN A 39 6.12 -8.00 12.05
CA ASN A 39 7.33 -8.83 12.18
C ASN A 39 8.62 -8.02 12.02
N GLU A 40 8.50 -6.70 11.82
CA GLU A 40 9.63 -5.81 11.60
C GLU A 40 9.34 -4.44 12.23
N GLU A 41 10.40 -3.79 12.65
CA GLU A 41 10.36 -2.43 13.19
C GLU A 41 10.74 -1.43 12.10
N PRO A 42 10.14 -0.23 12.07
CA PRO A 42 10.55 0.80 11.15
C PRO A 42 12.02 1.19 11.34
N SER A 43 12.71 1.50 10.23
CA SER A 43 14.10 1.99 10.26
C SER A 43 14.30 3.19 11.20
N ASP A 44 15.52 3.31 11.76
CA ASP A 44 15.88 4.42 12.66
C ASP A 44 15.61 5.79 12.05
N LEU A 45 15.98 5.98 10.79
CA LEU A 45 15.76 7.24 10.06
C LEU A 45 14.27 7.59 9.97
N TYR A 46 13.40 6.60 9.73
CA TYR A 46 11.96 6.83 9.71
C TYR A 46 11.44 7.22 11.10
N ARG A 47 11.93 6.56 12.16
CA ARG A 47 11.55 6.85 13.56
C ARG A 47 11.98 8.24 14.00
N GLU A 48 13.18 8.66 13.61
CA GLU A 48 13.69 10.00 13.88
C GLU A 48 12.90 11.08 13.15
N ALA A 49 12.53 10.83 11.89
CA ALA A 49 11.74 11.76 11.09
C ALA A 49 10.25 11.79 11.49
N ASN A 50 9.72 10.70 12.06
CA ASN A 50 8.30 10.52 12.40
C ASN A 50 8.15 10.03 13.86
N PRO A 51 8.41 10.88 14.87
CA PRO A 51 8.40 10.47 16.28
C PRO A 51 7.01 10.02 16.79
N ASP A 52 5.93 10.47 16.14
CA ASP A 52 4.55 10.09 16.47
C ASP A 52 4.13 8.76 15.83
N ALA A 53 4.94 8.19 14.93
CA ALA A 53 4.64 6.91 14.29
C ALA A 53 4.91 5.72 15.23
N PRO A 54 4.22 4.57 15.04
CA PRO A 54 4.46 3.39 15.85
C PRO A 54 5.90 2.88 15.72
N ALA A 55 6.61 2.76 16.85
CA ALA A 55 8.02 2.34 16.84
C ALA A 55 8.25 0.83 16.74
N LYS A 56 7.20 0.03 17.01
CA LYS A 56 7.28 -1.44 17.16
C LYS A 56 6.77 -2.22 15.95
N PHE A 57 6.17 -1.54 14.99
CA PHE A 57 5.60 -2.15 13.80
C PHE A 57 5.51 -1.08 12.72
N GLU A 58 5.60 -1.52 11.47
CA GLU A 58 5.43 -0.65 10.33
C GLU A 58 3.94 -0.43 10.07
N LEU A 59 3.57 0.82 9.85
CA LEU A 59 2.21 1.22 9.53
C LEU A 59 2.22 2.03 8.23
N SER A 60 1.44 1.57 7.28
CA SER A 60 1.12 2.27 6.05
C SER A 60 -0.38 2.39 5.89
N VAL A 61 -0.85 3.49 5.30
CA VAL A 61 -2.26 3.67 4.94
C VAL A 61 -2.36 3.86 3.44
N LEU A 62 -3.20 3.06 2.81
CA LEU A 62 -3.56 3.13 1.41
C LEU A 62 -4.95 3.76 1.32
N ASN A 63 -5.06 4.80 0.51
CA ASN A 63 -6.32 5.41 0.14
C ASN A 63 -6.57 5.18 -1.35
N PHE A 64 -7.67 4.51 -1.67
CA PHE A 64 -8.11 4.24 -3.03
C PHE A 64 -9.13 5.29 -3.48
N LEU A 65 -9.19 5.58 -4.79
CA LEU A 65 -10.27 6.39 -5.33
C LEU A 65 -11.63 5.66 -5.24
N PRO A 66 -12.73 6.36 -4.88
CA PRO A 66 -14.02 5.72 -4.70
C PRO A 66 -14.65 5.33 -6.05
N ASN A 67 -15.12 4.08 -6.15
CA ASN A 67 -15.80 3.52 -7.32
C ASN A 67 -14.96 3.48 -8.60
N GLU A 68 -13.64 3.55 -8.47
CA GLU A 68 -12.71 3.40 -9.59
C GLU A 68 -11.95 2.09 -9.41
N SER A 69 -11.77 1.39 -10.53
CA SER A 69 -11.10 0.11 -10.57
C SER A 69 -9.63 0.35 -10.92
N LEU A 70 -8.73 -0.40 -10.29
CA LEU A 70 -7.29 -0.26 -10.46
C LEU A 70 -6.75 -1.45 -11.26
N ASP A 71 -6.16 -1.14 -12.41
CA ASP A 71 -5.48 -2.12 -13.25
C ASP A 71 -4.01 -2.25 -12.83
N ILE A 72 -3.59 -3.47 -12.50
CA ILE A 72 -2.24 -3.83 -12.08
C ILE A 72 -1.62 -4.78 -13.11
N GLU A 73 -0.49 -4.39 -13.68
CA GLU A 73 0.33 -5.21 -14.56
C GLU A 73 1.15 -6.27 -13.80
N GLN A 74 1.67 -7.26 -14.51
CA GLN A 74 2.46 -8.35 -13.90
C GLN A 74 3.71 -7.90 -13.13
N ASN A 75 4.29 -6.75 -13.50
CA ASN A 75 5.44 -6.15 -12.81
C ASN A 75 5.05 -5.37 -11.54
N GLY A 76 3.75 -5.32 -11.20
CA GLY A 76 3.22 -4.53 -10.09
C GLY A 76 3.01 -3.05 -10.41
N PHE A 77 3.16 -2.65 -11.67
CA PHE A 77 2.84 -1.30 -12.13
C PHE A 77 1.33 -1.12 -12.21
N TYR A 78 0.84 0.05 -11.81
CA TYR A 78 -0.54 0.48 -11.99
C TYR A 78 -0.56 1.82 -12.71
N PHE A 79 -1.56 2.01 -13.58
CA PHE A 79 -1.50 3.01 -14.65
C PHE A 79 -1.64 4.46 -14.19
N GLU A 80 -2.57 4.73 -13.26
CA GLU A 80 -2.84 6.09 -12.80
C GLU A 80 -2.29 6.29 -11.38
N GLN A 81 -1.28 7.16 -11.26
CA GLN A 81 -0.60 7.43 -9.99
C GLN A 81 -1.50 8.05 -8.92
N ASN A 82 -2.67 8.58 -9.30
CA ASN A 82 -3.65 9.15 -8.39
C ASN A 82 -4.63 8.12 -7.82
N ASP A 83 -4.66 6.89 -8.36
CA ASP A 83 -5.64 5.87 -7.95
C ASP A 83 -5.38 5.33 -6.55
N ILE A 84 -4.10 5.39 -6.12
CA ILE A 84 -3.68 5.00 -4.78
C ILE A 84 -2.81 6.11 -4.19
N THR A 85 -3.25 6.68 -3.07
CA THR A 85 -2.38 7.46 -2.20
C THR A 85 -1.84 6.57 -1.10
N ILE A 86 -0.51 6.47 -1.00
CA ILE A 86 0.17 5.72 0.06
C ILE A 86 0.80 6.70 1.04
N THR A 87 0.56 6.49 2.34
CA THR A 87 1.18 7.28 3.42
C THR A 87 1.80 6.36 4.48
N GLY A 88 2.71 6.90 5.28
CA GLY A 88 3.42 6.14 6.32
C GLY A 88 4.66 5.43 5.79
N TYR A 89 4.93 4.24 6.31
CA TYR A 89 6.23 3.59 6.15
C TYR A 89 6.58 3.22 4.71
N TRP A 90 5.64 2.61 3.97
CA TRP A 90 5.87 2.25 2.56
C TRP A 90 6.13 3.45 1.66
N ALA A 91 5.49 4.59 1.93
CA ALA A 91 5.76 5.81 1.18
C ALA A 91 7.19 6.29 1.42
N TRP A 92 7.66 6.22 2.66
CA TRP A 92 9.04 6.54 3.01
C TRP A 92 10.05 5.61 2.34
N GLU A 93 9.83 4.30 2.46
CA GLU A 93 10.72 3.28 1.88
C GLU A 93 10.85 3.45 0.37
N LYS A 94 9.72 3.61 -0.35
CA LYS A 94 9.73 3.81 -1.81
C LYS A 94 10.44 5.08 -2.23
N ILE A 95 10.25 6.18 -1.50
CA ILE A 95 10.99 7.41 -1.79
C ILE A 95 12.49 7.21 -1.51
N GLY A 96 12.84 6.51 -0.43
CA GLY A 96 14.21 6.14 -0.10
C GLY A 96 14.90 5.33 -1.20
N ASP A 97 14.21 4.33 -1.76
CA ASP A 97 14.69 3.50 -2.87
C ASP A 97 14.91 4.29 -4.18
N MET A 98 14.17 5.40 -4.37
CA MET A 98 14.26 6.26 -5.55
C MET A 98 15.36 7.32 -5.45
N LEU A 99 15.90 7.57 -4.25
CA LEU A 99 17.03 8.46 -4.09
C LEU A 99 18.31 7.78 -4.60
N PRO A 100 19.17 8.48 -5.35
CA PRO A 100 20.40 7.89 -5.85
C PRO A 100 21.24 7.41 -4.67
N TYR A 101 21.60 6.12 -4.68
CA TYR A 101 22.54 5.54 -3.73
C TYR A 101 23.81 6.40 -3.71
N ASN A 102 24.07 7.05 -2.59
CA ASN A 102 25.35 7.67 -2.31
C ASN A 102 26.35 6.56 -1.96
N PHE A 103 26.84 5.87 -2.98
CA PHE A 103 28.04 5.03 -2.90
C PHE A 103 29.27 5.84 -2.50
#